data_AF-A0A1H6F7J7-F1
#
_entry.id   AF-A0A1H6F7J7-F1
#
_cell.length_a   1.000
_cell.length_b   1.000
_cell.length_c   1.000
_cell.angle_alpha   90.00
_cell.angle_beta   90.00
_cell.angle_gamma   90.00
#
_symmetry.space_group_name_H-M   'P 1'
#
loop_
_entity.id
_entity.type
_entity.pdbx_description
1 polymer ?
#
loop_
_entity_poly.entity_id
_entity_poly.type
_entity_poly.pdbx_seq_one_letter_code
_entity_poly.pdbx_strand_id
1 'polypeptide(L)' 'MTALTTALGLLPLLYADGTGSEVQRPLALVVMGGLVSSTLVTLLIIPSLYSFLGTRLRAVTGKNK' A
#
# COMPACT_ATOMS: atom_id res chain seq x y z
N MET A 1 -5.40 0.52 -10.44
CA MET A 1 -6.07 -0.69 -10.97
C MET A 1 -5.99 -1.86 -9.99
N THR A 2 -4.82 -2.21 -9.45
CA THR A 2 -4.59 -3.39 -8.59
C THR A 2 -5.42 -3.45 -7.30
N ALA A 3 -5.60 -2.32 -6.61
CA ALA A 3 -6.40 -2.27 -5.39
C ALA A 3 -7.89 -2.56 -5.67
N LEU A 4 -8.43 -2.01 -6.76
CA LEU A 4 -9.82 -2.21 -7.17
C LEU A 4 -10.08 -3.66 -7.60
N THR A 5 -9.18 -4.27 -8.38
CA THR A 5 -9.32 -5.67 -8.80
C THR A 5 -9.26 -6.62 -7.60
N THR A 6 -8.40 -6.34 -6.62
CA THR A 6 -8.33 -7.14 -5.38
C THR A 6 -9.57 -6.94 -4.52
N ALA A 7 -10.06 -5.72 -4.37
CA ALA A 7 -11.29 -5.42 -3.63
C ALA A 7 -12.50 -6.16 -4.21
N LEU A 8 -12.64 -6.18 -5.54
CA LEU A 8 -13.72 -6.90 -6.23
C LEU A 8 -13.58 -8.42 -6.11
N GLY A 9 -12.36 -8.96 -6.16
CA GLY A 9 -12.11 -10.40 -6.00
C GLY A 9 -12.30 -10.93 -4.57
N LEU A 10 -12.08 -10.09 -3.56
CA LEU A 10 -12.26 -10.42 -2.14
C LEU A 10 -13.69 -10.13 -1.64
N LEU A 11 -14.47 -9.34 -2.37
CA LEU A 11 -15.85 -9.00 -2.04
C LEU A 11 -16.74 -10.24 -1.76
N PRO A 12 -16.77 -11.29 -2.61
CA PRO A 12 -17.59 -12.47 -2.35
C PRO A 12 -17.11 -13.27 -1.13
N LEU A 13 -15.81 -13.25 -0.82
CA LEU A 13 -15.25 -13.90 0.38
C LEU A 13 -15.68 -13.21 1.68
N LEU A 14 -16.06 -11.93 1.62
CA LEU A 14 -16.59 -11.18 2.77
C LEU A 14 -18.06 -11.50 3.08
N TYR A 15 -18.82 -11.92 2.07
CA TYR A 15 -20.26 -12.25 2.13
C TYR A 15 -20.55 -13.76 2.11
N ALA A 16 -19.54 -14.59 1.86
CA ALA A 16 -19.67 -16.03 1.92
C ALA A 16 -19.79 -16.48 3.39
N ASP A 17 -20.98 -16.92 3.81
CA ASP A 17 -21.22 -17.59 5.08
C ASP A 17 -21.25 -19.11 4.84
N GLY A 18 -20.10 -19.76 5.07
CA GLY A 18 -19.91 -21.19 4.86
C GLY A 18 -18.67 -21.70 5.62
N THR A 19 -18.49 -23.02 5.69
CA THR A 19 -17.37 -23.66 6.39
C THR A 19 -16.03 -23.15 5.84
N GLY A 20 -15.23 -22.50 6.68
CA GLY A 20 -13.97 -21.83 6.29
C GLY A 20 -14.04 -20.30 6.20
N SER A 21 -15.23 -19.71 6.25
CA SER A 21 -15.44 -18.24 6.27
C SER A 21 -14.83 -17.57 7.51
N GLU A 22 -14.79 -18.29 8.64
CA GLU A 22 -14.17 -17.82 9.89
C GLU A 22 -12.69 -17.43 9.74
N VAL A 23 -11.98 -18.01 8.76
CA VAL A 23 -10.57 -17.70 8.46
C VAL A 23 -10.43 -16.82 7.21
N GLN A 24 -11.26 -17.03 6.20
CA GLN A 24 -11.17 -16.27 4.94
C GLN A 24 -11.60 -14.80 5.11
N ARG A 25 -12.60 -14.54 5.95
CA ARG A 25 -13.11 -13.19 6.22
C ARG A 25 -12.08 -12.28 6.90
N PRO A 26 -11.40 -12.68 7.99
CA PRO A 26 -10.33 -11.87 8.57
C PRO A 26 -9.13 -11.71 7.63
N LEU A 27 -8.77 -12.74 6.85
CA LEU A 27 -7.68 -12.66 5.89
C LEU A 27 -7.99 -11.64 4.78
N ALA A 28 -9.20 -11.68 4.21
CA ALA A 28 -9.64 -10.73 3.20
C ALA A 28 -9.66 -9.28 3.72
N LEU A 29 -10.08 -9.07 4.96
CA LEU A 29 -10.04 -7.76 5.62
C LEU A 29 -8.60 -7.24 5.81
N VAL A 30 -7.67 -8.08 6.26
CA VAL A 30 -6.25 -7.70 6.41
C VAL A 30 -5.63 -7.32 5.08
N VAL A 31 -5.88 -8.09 4.01
CA VAL A 31 -5.35 -7.80 2.68
C VAL A 31 -5.89 -6.47 2.14
N MET A 32 -7.20 -6.22 2.30
CA MET A 32 -7.80 -4.94 1.91
C MET A 32 -7.20 -3.75 2.67
N GLY A 33 -7.06 -3.85 4.00
CA GLY A 33 -6.43 -2.80 4.81
C GLY A 33 -4.96 -2.58 4.45
N GLY A 34 -4.22 -3.66 4.19
CA GLY A 34 -2.83 -3.63 3.76
C GLY A 34 -2.64 -2.95 2.41
N LEU A 35 -3.52 -3.20 1.44
CA LEU A 35 -3.47 -2.56 0.12
C LEU A 35 -3.75 -1.06 0.19
N VAL A 36 -4.76 -0.64 0.95
CA VAL A 36 -5.06 0.79 1.15
C VAL A 36 -3.88 1.48 1.83
N SER A 37 -3.36 0.88 2.90
CA SER A 37 -2.22 1.43 3.65
C SER A 37 -0.97 1.50 2.78
N SER A 38 -0.64 0.45 2.02
CA SER A 38 0.52 0.40 1.12
C SER A 38 0.42 1.42 -0.02
N THR A 39 -0.80 1.67 -0.54
CA THR A 39 -1.03 2.69 -1.57
C THR A 39 -0.80 4.10 -1.02
N LEU A 40 -1.33 4.39 0.17
CA LEU A 40 -1.11 5.65 0.88
C LEU A 40 0.36 5.87 1.23
N VAL A 41 0.99 4.84 1.79
CA VAL A 41 2.41 4.82 2.13
C VAL A 41 3.25 5.06 0.88
N THR A 42 2.97 4.41 -0.24
CA THR A 42 3.73 4.61 -1.48
C THR A 42 3.59 6.04 -2.00
N LEU A 43 2.36 6.56 -2.04
CA LEU A 43 2.09 7.93 -2.49
C LEU A 43 2.68 9.00 -1.58
N LEU A 44 2.89 8.74 -0.29
CA LEU A 44 3.44 9.71 0.67
C LEU A 44 4.95 9.53 0.90
N ILE A 45 5.41 8.30 1.09
CA ILE A 45 6.82 7.97 1.37
C ILE A 45 7.68 8.21 0.14
N ILE A 46 7.28 7.79 -1.07
CA ILE A 46 8.13 7.98 -2.24
C ILE A 46 8.43 9.46 -2.54
N PRO A 47 7.46 10.39 -2.59
CA PRO A 47 7.79 11.80 -2.82
C PRO A 47 8.55 12.43 -1.66
N SER A 48 8.24 12.06 -0.42
CA SER A 48 8.99 12.52 0.76
C SER A 48 10.45 12.08 0.71
N LEU A 49 10.68 10.81 0.38
CA LEU A 49 12.00 10.23 0.25
C LEU A 49 12.77 10.82 -0.94
N TYR A 50 12.10 11.07 -2.06
CA TYR A 50 12.71 11.72 -3.23
C TYR A 50 13.12 13.18 -2.94
N SER A 51 12.29 13.94 -2.21
CA SER A 51 12.62 15.29 -1.76
C SER A 51 13.81 15.28 -0.79
N PHE A 52 13.80 14.37 0.19
CA PHE A 52 14.88 14.23 1.16
C PHE A 52 16.20 13.82 0.51
N LEU A 53 16.17 12.79 -0.35
CA LEU A 53 17.35 12.30 -1.05
C LEU A 53 17.86 13.32 -2.07
N GLY A 54 16.97 14.01 -2.79
CA GLY A 54 17.32 15.10 -3.69
C GLY A 54 17.98 16.28 -2.98
N THR A 55 17.52 16.61 -1.77
CA THR A 55 18.14 17.65 -0.92
C THR A 55 19.53 17.20 -0.45
N ARG A 56 19.66 15.95 -0.01
CA ARG A 56 20.94 15.33 0.38
C ARG A 56 21.95 15.30 -0.79
N LEU A 57 21.51 14.92 -1.99
CA LEU A 57 22.36 14.87 -3.19
C LEU A 57 22.83 16.28 -3.58
N ARG A 58 21.96 17.29 -3.56
CA ARG A 58 22.35 18.69 -3.80
C ARG A 58 23.34 19.21 -2.76
N ALA A 59 23.21 18.82 -1.49
CA ALA A 59 24.17 19.19 -0.45
C ALA A 59 25.57 18.57 -0.66
N VAL A 60 25.65 17.38 -1.26
CA VAL A 60 26.93 16.72 -1.59
C VAL A 60 27.58 17.33 -2.84
N THR A 61 26.79 17.65 -3.88
CA THR A 61 27.31 18.23 -5.13
C THR A 61 27.57 19.75 -5.05
N GLY A 62 26.91 20.45 -4.11
CA GLY A 62 27.04 21.91 -3.93
C GLY A 62 28.31 22.39 -3.23
N LYS A 63 29.21 21.49 -2.80
CA LYS A 63 30.47 21.85 -2.14
C LYS A 63 31.65 22.02 -3.10
N ASN A 64 31.44 21.92 -4.42
CA ASN A 64 32.52 22.03 -5.41
C ASN A 64 32.37 23.22 -6.37
N LYS A 65 32.02 24.40 -5.83
CA LYS A 65 32.24 25.68 -6.50
C LYS A 65 32.85 26.67 -5.53
#